data_AF-A0A651FXD7-F1
#
_entry.id   AF-A0A651FXD7-F1
#
_cell.length_a   1.000
_cell.length_b   1.000
_cell.length_c   1.000
_cell.angle_alpha   90.00
_cell.angle_beta   90.00
_cell.angle_gamma   90.00
#
_symmetry.space_group_name_H-M   'P 1'
#
loop_
_entity.id
_entity.type
_entity.pdbx_description
1 polymer ?
#
loop_
_entity_poly.entity_id
_entity_poly.type
_entity_poly.pdbx_seq_one_letter_code
_entity_poly.pdbx_strand_id
1 'polypeptide(L)'
;MSNTISIRVLLCLSLGLLILGACTGPREDVVPRDTALRWHDPLEVRVLNVYDGLHHSRDPQVSHIVEVEILESSQDRSMIGRRMALPYDQWMAGGPPPKRGTVLVMRPAQWVERSRDPGRRSTDR
;
A
#
# COMPACT_ATOMS: atom_id res chain seq x y z
N MET A 1 3.15 -52.43 -13.89
CA MET A 1 3.48 -51.75 -12.62
C MET A 1 4.01 -50.34 -12.90
N SER A 2 3.18 -49.41 -13.41
CA SER A 2 3.66 -48.07 -13.87
C SER A 2 2.78 -46.88 -13.44
N ASN A 3 1.76 -47.07 -12.60
CA ASN A 3 0.77 -45.99 -12.32
C ASN A 3 1.04 -45.21 -11.02
N THR A 4 1.86 -45.73 -10.11
CA THR A 4 2.12 -45.09 -8.80
C THR A 4 3.18 -43.98 -8.85
N ILE A 5 4.09 -44.03 -9.83
CA ILE A 5 5.14 -43.03 -10.00
C ILE A 5 4.55 -41.72 -10.57
N SER A 6 3.65 -41.82 -11.55
CA SER A 6 3.01 -40.65 -12.18
C SER A 6 2.15 -39.84 -11.21
N ILE A 7 1.48 -40.49 -10.25
CA ILE A 7 0.61 -39.81 -9.26
C ILE A 7 1.45 -38.98 -8.28
N ARG A 8 2.59 -39.50 -7.82
CA ARG A 8 3.48 -38.78 -6.88
C ARG A 8 4.14 -37.57 -7.52
N VAL A 9 4.56 -37.69 -8.79
CA VAL A 9 5.12 -36.57 -9.55
C VAL A 9 4.06 -35.49 -9.79
N LEU A 10 2.84 -35.87 -10.18
CA LEU A 10 1.74 -34.91 -10.36
C LEU A 10 1.39 -34.17 -9.07
N LEU A 11 1.39 -34.87 -7.92
CA LEU A 11 1.06 -34.29 -6.62
C LEU A 11 2.13 -33.29 -6.14
N CYS A 12 3.41 -33.60 -6.35
CA CYS A 12 4.49 -32.68 -6.05
C CYS A 12 4.48 -31.46 -6.97
N LEU A 13 4.15 -31.64 -8.25
CA LEU A 13 4.05 -30.54 -9.22
C LEU A 13 2.90 -29.60 -8.87
N SER A 14 1.73 -30.14 -8.51
CA SER A 14 0.56 -29.34 -8.15
C SER A 14 0.74 -28.60 -6.81
N LEU A 15 1.38 -29.23 -5.83
CA LEU A 15 1.73 -28.58 -4.57
C LEU A 15 2.75 -27.46 -4.77
N GLY A 16 3.73 -27.65 -5.66
CA GLY A 16 4.66 -26.59 -6.07
C GLY A 16 3.94 -25.42 -6.74
N LEU A 17 3.06 -25.68 -7.71
CA LEU A 17 2.26 -24.65 -8.38
C LEU A 17 1.35 -23.87 -7.42
N LEU A 18 0.79 -24.53 -6.40
CA LEU A 18 -0.03 -23.87 -5.36
C LEU A 18 0.78 -22.93 -4.46
N ILE A 19 2.04 -23.27 -4.16
CA ILE A 19 2.93 -22.42 -3.36
C ILE A 19 3.37 -21.18 -4.17
N LEU A 20 3.55 -21.32 -5.48
CA LEU A 20 3.90 -20.18 -6.36
C LEU A 20 2.73 -19.20 -6.60
N GLY A 21 1.48 -19.62 -6.38
CA GLY A 21 0.30 -18.75 -6.53
C GLY A 21 0.08 -17.74 -5.39
N ALA A 22 0.90 -17.78 -4.32
CA ALA A 22 0.72 -16.94 -3.14
C ALA A 22 1.38 -15.55 -3.22
N CYS A 23 2.00 -15.19 -4.34
CA CYS A 23 2.50 -13.83 -4.60
C CYS A 23 1.35 -12.89 -4.99
N THR A 24 0.44 -12.64 -4.05
CA THR A 24 -0.71 -11.74 -4.27
C THR A 24 -0.32 -10.29 -3.98
N GLY A 25 -0.45 -9.42 -4.99
CA GLY A 25 -0.33 -7.96 -4.84
C GLY A 25 -1.52 -7.34 -4.09
N PRO A 26 -1.63 -6.00 -4.07
CA PRO A 26 -2.78 -5.33 -3.46
C PRO A 26 -4.08 -5.82 -4.08
N ARG A 27 -5.07 -6.07 -3.22
CA ARG A 27 -6.40 -6.55 -3.63
C ARG A 27 -7.25 -5.48 -4.29
N GLU A 28 -6.97 -4.23 -3.95
CA GLU A 28 -7.64 -3.05 -4.46
C GLU A 28 -6.75 -2.32 -5.45
N ASP A 29 -7.36 -1.60 -6.38
CA ASP A 29 -6.64 -0.72 -7.29
C ASP A 29 -5.87 0.35 -6.51
N VAL A 30 -4.62 0.56 -6.89
CA VAL A 30 -3.76 1.57 -6.29
C VAL A 30 -4.32 2.95 -6.61
N VAL A 31 -4.60 3.73 -5.56
CA VAL A 31 -5.01 5.13 -5.70
C VAL A 31 -3.86 5.90 -6.36
N PRO A 32 -4.09 6.57 -7.52
CA PRO A 32 -3.05 7.35 -8.16
C PRO A 32 -2.52 8.45 -7.23
N ARG A 33 -1.22 8.72 -7.29
CA ARG A 33 -0.55 9.75 -6.45
C ARG A 33 -1.27 11.10 -6.51
N ASP A 34 -1.64 11.56 -7.69
CA ASP A 34 -2.36 12.83 -7.88
C ASP A 34 -3.73 12.84 -7.20
N THR A 35 -4.38 11.69 -7.07
CA THR A 35 -5.65 11.55 -6.35
C THR A 35 -5.40 11.57 -4.84
N ALA A 36 -4.40 10.84 -4.35
CA ALA A 36 -4.01 10.85 -2.94
C ALA A 36 -3.60 12.26 -2.47
N LEU A 37 -2.91 13.03 -3.33
CA LEU A 37 -2.51 14.42 -3.04
C LEU A 37 -3.69 15.37 -2.78
N ARG A 38 -4.88 15.07 -3.33
CA ARG A 38 -6.07 15.90 -3.12
C ARG A 38 -6.82 15.56 -1.84
N TRP A 39 -6.44 14.48 -1.14
CA TRP A 39 -7.12 13.99 0.05
C TRP A 39 -6.48 14.58 1.30
N HIS A 40 -6.97 15.76 1.68
CA HIS A 40 -6.47 16.53 2.83
C HIS A 40 -7.23 16.26 4.12
N ASP A 41 -8.27 15.45 4.08
CA ASP A 41 -9.10 15.16 5.23
C ASP A 41 -8.56 13.97 6.02
N PRO A 42 -8.65 14.03 7.37
CA PRO A 42 -8.18 12.94 8.21
C PRO A 42 -9.11 11.72 8.07
N LEU A 43 -8.48 10.56 7.91
CA LEU A 43 -9.10 9.24 7.98
C LEU A 43 -8.49 8.49 9.16
N GLU A 44 -9.32 7.79 9.93
CA GLU A 44 -8.83 6.73 10.81
C GLU A 44 -8.78 5.44 10.03
N VAL A 45 -7.60 4.84 9.93
CA VAL A 45 -7.36 3.67 9.09
C VAL A 45 -6.63 2.58 9.83
N ARG A 46 -6.91 1.33 9.46
CA ARG A 46 -6.14 0.14 9.84
C ARG A 46 -5.31 -0.34 8.68
N VAL A 47 -4.01 -0.51 8.89
CA VAL A 47 -3.13 -1.09 7.86
C VAL A 47 -3.41 -2.59 7.73
N LEU A 48 -3.82 -3.01 6.54
CA LEU A 48 -4.08 -4.40 6.19
C LEU A 48 -2.83 -5.09 5.65
N ASN A 49 -2.08 -4.40 4.79
CA ASN A 49 -0.85 -4.92 4.19
C ASN A 49 0.07 -3.80 3.67
N VAL A 50 1.33 -4.14 3.41
CA VAL A 50 2.31 -3.23 2.80
C VAL A 50 3.02 -3.98 1.68
N TYR A 51 3.10 -3.37 0.51
CA TYR A 51 3.73 -3.92 -0.69
C TYR A 51 4.86 -3.01 -1.16
N ASP A 52 5.81 -3.60 -1.88
CA ASP A 52 6.88 -2.86 -2.55
C ASP A 52 6.31 -2.03 -3.71
N GLY A 53 6.63 -0.73 -3.75
CA GLY A 53 6.18 0.17 -4.81
C GLY A 53 6.73 -0.20 -6.19
N LEU A 54 7.92 -0.81 -6.26
CA LEU A 54 8.59 -1.18 -7.52
C LEU A 54 7.78 -2.17 -8.37
N HIS A 55 6.94 -2.99 -7.73
CA HIS A 55 6.15 -4.02 -8.41
C HIS A 55 4.69 -3.63 -8.63
N HIS A 56 4.20 -2.59 -7.96
CA HIS A 56 2.78 -2.26 -7.88
C HIS A 56 2.46 -0.81 -8.24
N SER A 57 3.46 0.04 -8.46
CA SER A 57 3.32 1.41 -8.91
C SER A 57 4.16 1.67 -10.17
N ARG A 58 3.64 2.50 -11.08
CA ARG A 58 4.43 3.06 -12.20
C ARG A 58 5.10 4.39 -11.82
N ASP A 59 4.78 4.92 -10.65
CA ASP A 59 5.31 6.19 -10.16
C ASP A 59 6.62 5.93 -9.39
N PRO A 60 7.77 6.44 -9.88
CA PRO A 60 9.07 6.22 -9.25
C PRO A 60 9.22 6.92 -7.89
N GLN A 61 8.30 7.83 -7.53
CA GLN A 61 8.30 8.48 -6.21
C GLN A 61 7.60 7.62 -5.15
N VAL A 62 6.85 6.59 -5.56
CA VAL A 62 6.11 5.73 -4.64
C VAL A 62 7.00 4.57 -4.20
N SER A 63 7.51 4.67 -2.97
CA SER A 63 8.36 3.64 -2.37
C SER A 63 7.59 2.37 -1.99
N HIS A 64 6.35 2.53 -1.53
CA HIS A 64 5.51 1.44 -1.03
C HIS A 64 4.05 1.67 -1.38
N ILE A 65 3.27 0.59 -1.42
CA ILE A 65 1.81 0.63 -1.45
C ILE A 65 1.29 0.13 -0.10
N VAL A 66 0.48 0.93 0.58
CA VAL A 66 -0.09 0.58 1.88
C VAL A 66 -1.59 0.33 1.69
N GLU A 67 -1.99 -0.92 1.85
CA GLU A 67 -3.40 -1.30 1.83
C GLU A 67 -4.00 -1.05 3.21
N VAL A 68 -5.07 -0.26 3.25
CA VAL A 68 -5.75 0.15 4.47
C VAL A 68 -7.24 -0.12 4.41
N GLU A 69 -7.84 -0.32 5.59
CA GLU A 69 -9.28 -0.31 5.82
C GLU A 69 -9.66 0.98 6.56
N ILE A 70 -10.67 1.69 6.08
CA ILE A 70 -11.16 2.91 6.72
C ILE A 70 -12.06 2.53 7.90
N LEU A 71 -11.71 3.00 9.09
CA LEU A 71 -12.48 2.82 10.31
C LEU A 71 -13.40 4.02 10.58
N GLU A 72 -12.90 5.23 10.33
CA GLU A 72 -13.62 6.49 10.53
C GLU A 72 -13.27 7.47 9.39
N SER A 73 -14.23 8.26 8.94
CA SER A 73 -14.06 9.32 7.94
C SER A 73 -14.80 10.57 8.38
N SER A 74 -14.12 11.72 8.37
CA SER A 74 -14.70 13.01 8.77
C SER A 74 -15.67 13.58 7.73
N GLN A 75 -15.54 13.20 6.46
CA GLN A 75 -16.32 13.76 5.36
C GLN A 75 -17.43 12.85 4.85
N ASP A 76 -17.14 11.55 4.75
CA ASP A 76 -18.02 10.61 4.07
C ASP A 76 -18.09 9.29 4.82
N ARG A 77 -19.20 9.11 5.54
CA ARG A 77 -19.49 7.88 6.29
C ARG A 77 -19.63 6.65 5.40
N SER A 78 -19.94 6.80 4.11
CA SER A 78 -20.00 5.68 3.17
C SER A 78 -18.62 5.07 2.90
N MET A 79 -17.55 5.76 3.30
CA MET A 79 -16.19 5.24 3.21
C MET A 79 -15.84 4.22 4.28
N ILE A 80 -16.57 4.18 5.40
CA ILE A 80 -16.29 3.29 6.53
C ILE A 80 -16.41 1.83 6.08
N GLY A 81 -15.39 1.02 6.41
CA GLY A 81 -15.27 -0.39 6.00
C GLY A 81 -14.70 -0.60 4.59
N ARG A 82 -14.50 0.47 3.80
CA ARG A 82 -13.86 0.35 2.48
C ARG A 82 -12.37 0.08 2.63
N ARG A 83 -11.85 -0.72 1.71
CA ARG A 83 -10.42 -0.95 1.54
C ARG A 83 -9.86 -0.07 0.43
N MET A 84 -8.60 0.29 0.55
CA MET A 84 -7.89 1.05 -0.48
C MET A 84 -6.39 0.82 -0.39
N ALA A 85 -5.74 0.84 -1.55
CA ALA A 85 -4.30 0.78 -1.67
C ALA A 85 -3.76 2.21 -1.88
N LEU A 86 -3.11 2.76 -0.86
CA LEU A 86 -2.60 4.13 -0.88
C LEU A 86 -1.10 4.14 -1.23
N PRO A 87 -0.66 5.10 -2.06
CA PRO A 87 0.76 5.30 -2.33
C PRO A 87 1.44 5.85 -1.08
N TYR A 88 2.67 5.39 -0.83
CA TYR A 88 3.50 5.81 0.29
C TYR A 88 4.91 6.14 -0.19
N ASP A 89 5.34 7.36 0.05
CA ASP A 89 6.71 7.82 -0.17
C ASP A 89 7.40 7.97 1.20
N GLN A 90 8.29 7.04 1.54
CA GLN A 90 9.01 7.02 2.82
C GLN A 90 9.85 8.28 3.07
N TRP A 91 10.29 8.96 2.01
CA TRP A 91 11.07 10.19 2.13
C TRP A 91 10.18 11.37 2.52
N MET A 92 8.96 11.40 1.98
CA MET A 92 7.99 12.46 2.27
C MET A 92 7.24 12.21 3.57
N ALA A 93 6.92 10.96 3.87
CA ALA A 93 6.30 10.54 5.12
C ALA A 93 7.27 10.63 6.32
N GLY A 94 8.58 10.75 6.07
CA GLY A 94 9.62 10.93 7.08
C GLY A 94 10.00 9.65 7.84
N GLY A 95 9.70 8.47 7.29
CA GLY A 95 9.95 7.20 7.96
C GLY A 95 9.51 5.97 7.16
N PRO A 96 9.74 4.75 7.70
CA PRO A 96 9.28 3.51 7.09
C PRO A 96 7.74 3.41 7.12
N PRO A 97 7.13 2.64 6.21
CA PRO A 97 5.69 2.43 6.20
C PRO A 97 5.19 1.82 7.53
N PRO A 98 3.97 2.16 7.98
CA PRO A 98 3.42 1.61 9.20
C PRO A 98 3.24 0.09 9.08
N LYS A 99 3.35 -0.62 10.21
CA LYS A 99 3.24 -2.08 10.24
C LYS A 99 1.80 -2.52 10.00
N ARG A 100 1.63 -3.74 9.48
CA ARG A 100 0.32 -4.40 9.41
C ARG A 100 -0.35 -4.44 10.79
N GLY A 101 -1.64 -4.14 10.82
CA GLY A 101 -2.46 -4.07 12.02
C GLY A 101 -2.39 -2.72 12.75
N THR A 102 -1.48 -1.82 12.38
CA THR A 102 -1.42 -0.48 12.97
C THR A 102 -2.71 0.29 12.64
N VAL A 103 -3.30 0.90 13.66
CA VAL A 103 -4.39 1.87 13.53
C VAL A 103 -3.80 3.26 13.69
N LEU A 104 -4.13 4.17 12.78
CA LEU A 104 -3.62 5.54 12.82
C LEU A 104 -4.60 6.52 12.16
N VAL A 105 -4.53 7.78 12.59
CA VAL A 105 -5.23 8.89 11.96
C VAL A 105 -4.27 9.61 11.04
N MET A 106 -4.62 9.75 9.77
CA MET A 106 -3.75 10.36 8.75
C MET A 106 -4.54 11.03 7.65
N ARG A 107 -3.87 11.91 6.93
CA ARG A 107 -4.34 12.45 5.65
C ARG A 107 -3.60 11.72 4.54
N PRO A 108 -4.27 11.09 3.57
CA PRO A 108 -3.59 10.37 2.49
C PRO A 108 -2.58 11.23 1.73
N ALA A 109 -2.85 12.53 1.57
CA ALA A 109 -1.89 13.48 1.01
C ALA A 109 -0.56 13.50 1.79
N GLN A 110 -0.56 13.36 3.12
CA GLN A 110 0.65 13.44 3.95
C GLN A 110 1.69 12.35 3.64
N TRP A 111 1.28 11.21 3.06
CA TRP A 111 2.21 10.14 2.67
C TRP A 111 2.92 10.39 1.35
N VAL A 112 2.47 11.36 0.55
CA VAL A 112 2.99 11.64 -0.79
C VAL A 112 3.29 13.11 -1.06
N GLU A 113 2.79 14.02 -0.22
CA GLU A 113 2.99 15.45 -0.31
C GLU A 113 4.44 15.77 0.04
N ARG A 114 5.11 16.47 -0.87
CA ARG A 114 6.46 16.95 -0.62
C ARG A 114 6.39 17.96 0.53
N SER A 115 6.96 17.62 1.69
CA SER A 115 7.14 18.60 2.75
C SER A 115 7.86 19.79 2.13
N ARG A 116 7.18 20.95 2.01
CA ARG A 116 7.85 22.19 1.63
C ARG A 116 8.90 22.42 2.69
N ASP A 117 10.15 22.19 2.33
CA ASP A 117 11.31 22.37 3.18
C ASP A 117 11.22 23.75 3.87
N PRO A 118 11.01 23.82 5.20
CA PRO A 118 11.03 25.09 5.93
C PRO A 118 12.45 25.68 6.00
N GLY A 119 13.46 24.95 5.55
CA GLY A 119 14.87 25.35 5.49
C GLY A 119 15.24 26.27 4.33
N ARG A 120 14.38 26.46 3.32
CA ARG A 120 14.61 27.47 2.26
C ARG A 120 14.17 28.86 2.71
N ARG A 121 14.78 29.34 3.81
CA ARG A 121 14.75 30.74 4.20
C ARG A 121 15.60 31.51 3.18
N SER A 122 14.93 32.26 2.32
CA SER A 122 15.40 33.51 1.70
C SER A 122 16.91 33.79 1.84
N THR A 123 17.72 33.27 0.93
CA THR A 123 18.94 33.98 0.54
C THR A 123 18.53 35.09 -0.42
N ASP A 124 17.82 36.08 0.11
CA ASP A 124 17.79 37.43 -0.44
C ASP A 124 18.67 38.26 0.50
N ARG A 125 19.87 38.56 0.03
CA ARG A 125 20.73 39.61 0.56
C ARG A 125 21.55 40.19 -0.58
#